data_AF-A0A5C0ATH3-F1
#
_entry.id   AF-A0A5C0ATH3-F1
#
_cell.length_a   1.000
_cell.length_b   1.000
_cell.length_c   1.000
_cell.angle_alpha   90.00
_cell.angle_beta   90.00
_cell.angle_gamma   90.00
#
_symmetry.space_group_name_H-M   'P 1'
#
loop_
_entity.id
_entity.type
_entity.pdbx_description
1 polymer ?
#
loop_
_entity_poly.entity_id
_entity_poly.type
_entity_poly.pdbx_seq_one_letter_code
_entity_poly.pdbx_strand_id
1 'polypeptide(L)'
;MNRLALQNLFKRDLDDLLNAVEWELTRLRDPFAHPDPDRRPHEHDTRLIFVDKLLDHLGWRRGAGGNVLEEARLQADTTKFMDYVGVVDISGSPLLLVEAKAWDKPAISARGDGQYASEAALLVVAIQHIRDGKSADTSPVIAEWDSYLRQVSGYVKTIKEQYFHDLPRAVIISGEWMVVFSAPVQTFLRAGRPDDIAIFPRSQFKAQAEHIFELLHRSALTQDAPVPLRPAQLRQFLELSDVEGAFQGVHVHYERTGSKLFARRPRILIYPALFVARKDNAVFTVIDNDTAVELDYRQDNGGVETLSPHLDEIRARGAALIAACGTELGGVLSSAELSAFPGFRRGDLSKAPVGGLTEPDEWLVATGSGMHFLLEEPRVQGCRFHSWAECGADAAMQSAISVRSVTPPAFFVDSQRHHCAHQVVQDRRAERCLIQAIDSRTCCQACVFFERCWTQEERVALPCGR
;
A
#
# COMPACT_ATOMS: atom_id res chain seq x y z
N MET A 1 10.45 3.47 16.76
CA MET A 1 10.85 2.55 17.86
C MET A 1 12.22 1.97 17.52
N ASN A 2 13.18 1.90 18.44
CA ASN A 2 14.51 1.33 18.16
C ASN A 2 14.40 -0.20 17.95
N ARG A 3 15.19 -0.78 17.04
CA ARG A 3 15.24 -2.21 16.68
C ARG A 3 15.31 -3.14 17.89
N LEU A 4 16.08 -2.79 18.92
CA LEU A 4 16.18 -3.60 20.14
C LEU A 4 14.84 -3.72 20.88
N ALA A 5 14.04 -2.65 20.90
CA ALA A 5 12.72 -2.67 21.53
C ALA A 5 11.73 -3.53 20.74
N LEU A 6 11.78 -3.47 19.40
CA LEU A 6 10.96 -4.34 18.53
C LEU A 6 11.34 -5.82 18.71
N GLN A 7 12.64 -6.12 18.82
CA GLN A 7 13.12 -7.47 19.03
C GLN A 7 12.67 -8.04 20.39
N ASN A 8 12.77 -7.26 21.46
CA ASN A 8 12.28 -7.68 22.78
C ASN A 8 10.76 -7.86 22.81
N LEU A 9 10.03 -6.98 22.12
CA LEU A 9 8.58 -7.10 21.92
C LEU A 9 8.25 -8.43 21.21
N PHE A 10 8.90 -8.70 20.08
CA PHE A 10 8.72 -9.95 19.34
C PHE A 10 9.02 -11.20 20.18
N LYS A 11 10.12 -11.21 20.94
CA LYS A 11 10.49 -12.34 21.81
C LYS A 11 9.37 -12.68 22.80
N ARG A 12 8.78 -11.67 23.43
CA ARG A 12 7.67 -11.84 24.38
C ARG A 12 6.40 -12.30 23.66
N ASP A 13 6.03 -11.59 22.59
CA ASP A 13 4.77 -11.87 21.89
C ASP A 13 4.79 -13.25 21.20
N LEU A 14 5.95 -13.73 20.73
CA LEU A 14 6.12 -15.10 20.24
C LEU A 14 5.91 -16.13 21.36
N ASP A 15 6.41 -15.88 22.56
CA ASP A 15 6.19 -16.78 23.72
C ASP A 15 4.70 -16.86 24.07
N ASP A 16 4.03 -15.71 24.12
CA ASP A 16 2.58 -15.62 24.36
C ASP A 16 1.79 -16.36 23.27
N LEU A 17 2.18 -16.21 22.00
CA LEU A 17 1.57 -16.92 20.87
C LEU A 17 1.72 -18.44 21.02
N LEU A 18 2.92 -18.93 21.34
CA LEU A 18 3.16 -20.36 21.48
C LEU A 18 2.31 -20.96 22.61
N ASN A 19 2.20 -20.27 23.74
CA ASN A 19 1.34 -20.67 24.86
C ASN A 19 -0.15 -20.66 24.47
N ALA A 20 -0.60 -19.63 23.75
CA ALA A 20 -1.98 -19.54 23.28
C ALA A 20 -2.34 -20.67 22.30
N VAL A 21 -1.41 -21.00 21.40
CA VAL A 21 -1.61 -22.10 20.45
C VAL A 21 -1.64 -23.44 21.16
N GLU A 22 -0.78 -23.69 22.15
CA GLU A 22 -0.86 -24.93 22.95
C GLU A 22 -2.23 -25.09 23.60
N TRP A 23 -2.74 -24.00 24.16
CA TRP A 23 -4.06 -24.01 24.76
C TRP A 23 -5.18 -24.25 23.73
N GLU A 24 -5.14 -23.61 22.56
CA GLU A 24 -6.11 -23.85 21.49
C GLU A 24 -6.05 -25.29 20.96
N LEU A 25 -4.86 -25.87 20.82
CA LEU A 25 -4.69 -27.27 20.42
C LEU A 25 -5.33 -28.24 21.43
N THR A 26 -5.29 -27.93 22.72
CA THR A 26 -6.03 -28.73 23.73
C THR A 26 -7.54 -28.55 23.66
N ARG A 27 -8.02 -27.46 23.05
CA ARG A 27 -9.43 -27.05 22.99
C ARG A 27 -10.13 -27.33 21.67
N LEU A 28 -9.43 -27.75 20.62
CA LEU A 28 -9.98 -28.16 19.32
C LEU A 28 -10.90 -29.39 19.47
N ARG A 29 -12.07 -29.16 20.09
CA ARG A 29 -13.23 -30.02 20.10
C ARG A 29 -14.21 -29.40 19.13
N ASP A 30 -14.27 -29.95 17.93
CA ASP A 30 -15.34 -29.66 17.01
C ASP A 30 -16.65 -30.20 17.61
N PRO A 31 -17.63 -29.33 17.91
CA PRO A 31 -18.87 -29.75 18.56
C PRO A 31 -19.69 -30.72 17.70
N PHE A 32 -19.36 -30.84 16.41
CA PHE A 32 -20.04 -31.71 15.45
C PHE A 32 -19.19 -32.92 15.02
N ALA A 33 -17.96 -33.08 15.53
CA ALA A 33 -17.14 -34.25 15.27
C ALA A 33 -17.02 -35.14 16.52
N HIS A 34 -16.75 -36.44 16.29
CA HIS A 34 -16.37 -37.31 17.39
C HIS A 34 -15.06 -36.80 18.03
N PRO A 35 -14.92 -36.89 19.37
CA PRO A 35 -13.66 -36.58 20.03
C PRO A 35 -12.55 -37.44 19.45
N ASP A 36 -11.63 -36.80 18.74
CA ASP A 36 -10.44 -37.44 18.19
C ASP A 36 -9.22 -36.80 18.90
N PRO A 37 -8.56 -37.53 19.82
CA PRO A 37 -7.38 -37.04 20.54
C PRO A 37 -6.18 -36.80 19.60
N ASP A 38 -6.20 -37.38 18.42
CA ASP A 38 -5.16 -37.24 17.39
C ASP A 38 -5.52 -36.20 16.33
N ARG A 39 -6.68 -35.52 16.44
CA ARG A 39 -7.04 -34.43 15.52
C ARG A 39 -5.99 -33.32 15.60
N ARG A 40 -5.51 -32.92 14.44
CA ARG A 40 -4.57 -31.80 14.27
C ARG A 40 -5.21 -30.73 13.39
N PRO A 41 -4.87 -29.44 13.59
CA PRO A 41 -5.40 -28.36 12.77
C PRO A 41 -5.13 -28.60 11.28
N HIS A 42 -6.14 -28.41 10.45
CA HIS A 42 -5.92 -28.36 9.00
C HIS A 42 -5.12 -27.11 8.62
N GLU A 43 -4.74 -26.99 7.35
CA GLU A 43 -3.94 -25.85 6.88
C GLU A 43 -4.62 -24.50 7.16
N HIS A 44 -5.93 -24.40 6.93
CA HIS A 44 -6.71 -23.20 7.25
C HIS A 44 -6.64 -22.83 8.74
N ASP A 45 -6.82 -23.81 9.62
CA ASP A 45 -6.76 -23.58 11.07
C ASP A 45 -5.33 -23.19 11.48
N THR A 46 -4.30 -23.85 10.94
CA THR A 46 -2.88 -23.55 11.20
C THR A 46 -2.55 -22.10 10.81
N ARG A 47 -3.09 -21.65 9.68
CA ARG A 47 -2.95 -20.26 9.23
C ARG A 47 -3.55 -19.30 10.25
N LEU A 48 -4.81 -19.50 10.62
CA LEU A 48 -5.53 -18.63 11.55
C LEU A 48 -4.93 -18.58 12.96
N ILE A 49 -4.62 -19.75 13.54
CA ILE A 49 -4.20 -19.83 14.94
C ILE A 49 -2.72 -19.47 15.13
N PHE A 50 -1.89 -19.65 14.10
CA PHE A 50 -0.44 -19.51 14.23
C PHE A 50 0.18 -18.57 13.20
N VAL A 51 0.13 -18.89 11.90
CA VAL A 51 0.90 -18.16 10.86
C VAL A 51 0.49 -16.69 10.81
N ASP A 52 -0.81 -16.43 10.82
CA ASP A 52 -1.42 -15.10 10.82
C ASP A 52 -0.92 -14.22 11.97
N LYS A 53 -0.91 -14.79 13.19
CA LYS A 53 -0.45 -14.08 14.39
C LYS A 53 1.06 -13.90 14.40
N LEU A 54 1.79 -14.91 13.93
CA LEU A 54 3.24 -14.80 13.78
C LEU A 54 3.61 -13.67 12.81
N LEU A 55 2.92 -13.56 11.67
CA LEU A 55 3.11 -12.46 10.73
C LEU A 55 2.83 -11.11 11.39
N ASP A 56 1.73 -10.98 12.12
CA ASP A 56 1.40 -9.74 12.85
C ASP A 56 2.53 -9.36 13.83
N HIS A 57 3.07 -10.31 14.60
CA HIS A 57 4.20 -10.09 15.52
C HIS A 57 5.54 -9.79 14.81
N LEU A 58 5.72 -10.28 13.57
CA LEU A 58 6.86 -9.96 12.72
C LEU A 58 6.73 -8.59 12.01
N GLY A 59 5.65 -7.85 12.28
CA GLY A 59 5.39 -6.53 11.71
C GLY A 59 4.76 -6.55 10.32
N TRP A 60 4.26 -7.71 9.89
CA TRP A 60 3.56 -7.91 8.62
C TRP A 60 2.06 -7.79 8.83
N ARG A 61 1.45 -6.75 8.27
CA ARG A 61 0.04 -6.38 8.48
C ARG A 61 -0.82 -6.94 7.36
N ARG A 62 -1.86 -7.69 7.70
CA ARG A 62 -2.82 -8.28 6.75
C ARG A 62 -4.05 -7.38 6.58
N GLY A 63 -4.92 -7.70 5.62
CA GLY A 63 -6.16 -6.96 5.36
C GLY A 63 -5.99 -5.65 4.58
N ALA A 64 -7.07 -4.86 4.51
CA ALA A 64 -7.11 -3.63 3.71
C ALA A 64 -6.10 -2.58 4.20
N GLY A 65 -5.19 -2.17 3.32
CA GLY A 65 -4.09 -1.26 3.68
C GLY A 65 -2.94 -1.95 4.44
N GLY A 66 -2.99 -3.27 4.58
CA GLY A 66 -1.87 -4.09 5.02
C GLY A 66 -0.75 -4.16 3.99
N ASN A 67 0.35 -4.78 4.40
CA ASN A 67 1.54 -5.01 3.57
C ASN A 67 1.83 -6.50 3.36
N VAL A 68 0.80 -7.32 3.55
CA VAL A 68 0.77 -8.74 3.18
C VAL A 68 -0.33 -8.94 2.16
N LEU A 69 0.03 -9.55 1.04
CA LEU A 69 -0.91 -10.05 0.06
C LEU A 69 -1.26 -11.50 0.40
N GLU A 70 -2.49 -11.72 0.83
CA GLU A 70 -3.03 -13.05 1.11
C GLU A 70 -3.57 -13.66 -0.18
N GLU A 71 -3.33 -14.95 -0.43
CA GLU A 71 -3.75 -15.63 -1.66
C GLU A 71 -3.33 -14.86 -2.92
N ALA A 72 -2.08 -14.41 -2.95
CA ALA A 72 -1.57 -13.57 -4.00
C ALA A 72 -1.55 -14.35 -5.32
N ARG A 73 -2.33 -13.88 -6.29
CA ARG A 73 -2.47 -14.49 -7.61
C ARG A 73 -1.20 -14.30 -8.43
N LEU A 74 -0.60 -15.39 -8.89
CA LEU A 74 0.34 -15.37 -10.00
C LEU A 74 -0.42 -15.65 -11.29
N GLN A 75 -0.46 -14.64 -12.17
CA GLN A 75 -1.11 -14.79 -13.47
C GLN A 75 -0.18 -15.56 -14.41
N ALA A 76 -0.39 -16.87 -14.50
CA ALA A 76 0.23 -17.77 -15.47
C ALA A 76 -0.87 -18.54 -16.23
N ASP A 77 -0.51 -19.46 -17.13
CA ASP A 77 -1.46 -20.30 -17.90
C ASP A 77 -2.44 -21.09 -17.00
N THR A 78 -2.07 -21.30 -15.73
CA THR A 78 -2.94 -21.79 -14.65
C THR A 78 -2.85 -20.84 -13.46
N THR A 79 -3.99 -20.50 -12.84
CA THR A 79 -4.02 -19.62 -11.67
C THR A 79 -3.39 -20.33 -10.47
N LYS A 80 -2.24 -19.85 -10.01
CA LYS A 80 -1.60 -20.28 -8.75
C LYS A 80 -1.72 -19.17 -7.71
N PHE A 81 -1.83 -19.57 -6.45
CA PHE A 81 -1.97 -18.68 -5.31
C PHE A 81 -0.80 -18.90 -4.37
N MET A 82 -0.10 -17.83 -4.03
CA MET A 82 0.88 -17.82 -2.94
C MET A 82 0.13 -17.50 -1.65
N ASP A 83 0.34 -18.27 -0.58
CA ASP A 83 -0.44 -18.10 0.66
C ASP A 83 -0.26 -16.69 1.22
N TYR A 84 0.99 -16.22 1.34
CA TYR A 84 1.31 -14.86 1.78
C TYR A 84 2.53 -14.29 1.05
N VAL A 85 2.42 -13.04 0.63
CA VAL A 85 3.56 -12.25 0.15
C VAL A 85 3.64 -10.92 0.90
N GLY A 86 4.66 -10.78 1.75
CA GLY A 86 5.02 -9.52 2.38
C GLY A 86 5.69 -8.58 1.38
N VAL A 87 5.25 -7.32 1.33
CA VAL A 87 5.70 -6.33 0.35
C VAL A 87 6.17 -5.02 1.00
N VAL A 88 6.98 -4.25 0.29
CA VAL A 88 7.34 -2.87 0.69
C VAL A 88 6.07 -1.99 0.66
N ASP A 89 5.79 -1.17 1.68
CA ASP A 89 4.55 -0.37 1.70
C ASP A 89 4.47 0.58 0.49
N ILE A 90 5.60 1.18 0.12
CA ILE A 90 5.68 2.21 -0.92
C ILE A 90 5.74 1.61 -2.34
N SER A 91 6.69 0.72 -2.62
CA SER A 91 6.87 0.14 -3.97
C SER A 91 6.05 -1.12 -4.21
N GLY A 92 5.68 -1.80 -3.13
CA GLY A 92 5.21 -3.19 -3.04
C GLY A 92 5.91 -4.21 -3.88
N SER A 93 7.22 -4.02 -4.00
CA SER A 93 8.12 -5.11 -4.32
C SER A 93 8.03 -6.19 -3.23
N PRO A 94 8.06 -7.48 -3.60
CA PRO A 94 8.00 -8.58 -2.64
C PRO A 94 9.29 -8.67 -1.82
N LEU A 95 9.14 -8.82 -0.51
CA LEU A 95 10.23 -8.97 0.47
C LEU A 95 10.25 -10.37 1.11
N LEU A 96 9.06 -10.94 1.31
CA LEU A 96 8.87 -12.18 2.04
C LEU A 96 7.81 -13.01 1.33
N LEU A 97 8.15 -14.24 0.97
CA LEU A 97 7.18 -15.27 0.58
C LEU A 97 6.98 -16.22 1.76
N VAL A 98 5.75 -16.50 2.15
CA VAL A 98 5.44 -17.54 3.14
C VAL A 98 4.46 -18.53 2.53
N GLU A 99 4.87 -19.79 2.53
CA GLU A 99 4.05 -20.94 2.16
C GLU A 99 3.70 -21.71 3.43
N ALA A 100 2.42 -21.71 3.78
CA ALA A 100 1.90 -22.38 4.96
C ALA A 100 1.56 -23.85 4.65
N LYS A 101 1.62 -24.68 5.69
CA LYS A 101 1.24 -26.08 5.65
C LYS A 101 0.41 -26.43 6.86
N ALA A 102 -0.35 -27.52 6.77
CA ALA A 102 -1.08 -28.09 7.90
C ALA A 102 -0.15 -28.38 9.09
N TRP A 103 -0.73 -28.38 10.28
CA TRP A 103 0.00 -28.38 11.55
C TRP A 103 1.04 -29.49 11.65
N ASP A 104 0.64 -30.71 11.31
CA ASP A 104 1.32 -31.97 11.56
C ASP A 104 2.16 -32.47 10.37
N LYS A 105 2.44 -31.61 9.40
CA LYS A 105 3.27 -32.02 8.26
C LYS A 105 4.65 -32.46 8.72
N PRO A 106 5.19 -33.55 8.16
CA PRO A 106 6.45 -34.11 8.63
C PRO A 106 7.61 -33.13 8.37
N ALA A 107 8.57 -33.14 9.30
CA ALA A 107 9.84 -32.46 9.08
C ALA A 107 10.59 -33.03 7.86
N ILE A 108 11.54 -32.26 7.36
CA ILE A 108 12.36 -32.66 6.22
C ILE A 108 13.13 -33.95 6.55
N SER A 109 13.10 -34.91 5.63
CA SER A 109 13.81 -36.18 5.77
C SER A 109 14.23 -36.74 4.42
N ALA A 110 15.34 -37.49 4.43
CA ALA A 110 15.85 -38.16 3.25
C ALA A 110 14.90 -39.28 2.81
N ARG A 111 14.83 -39.51 1.51
CA ARG A 111 14.19 -40.71 0.97
C ARG A 111 15.17 -41.89 1.07
N GLY A 112 14.78 -42.92 1.83
CA GLY A 112 15.61 -44.09 2.06
C GLY A 112 16.80 -43.81 2.99
N ASP A 113 17.88 -44.58 2.84
CA ASP A 113 19.02 -44.59 3.79
C ASP A 113 20.13 -43.57 3.46
N GLY A 114 19.80 -42.51 2.71
CA GLY A 114 20.76 -41.48 2.31
C GLY A 114 21.33 -40.71 3.51
N GLN A 115 22.66 -40.65 3.64
CA GLN A 115 23.33 -39.86 4.68
C GLN A 115 23.76 -38.49 4.14
N TYR A 116 23.37 -37.44 4.86
CA TYR A 116 23.69 -36.05 4.53
C TYR A 116 24.28 -35.36 5.76
N ALA A 117 25.16 -34.38 5.54
CA ALA A 117 25.83 -33.67 6.62
C ALA A 117 24.87 -32.89 7.54
N SER A 118 23.74 -32.42 6.99
CA SER A 118 22.66 -31.74 7.72
C SER A 118 21.36 -31.75 6.89
N GLU A 119 20.25 -31.41 7.52
CA GLU A 119 18.97 -31.20 6.83
C GLU A 119 19.05 -30.07 5.79
N ALA A 120 19.81 -29.00 6.08
CA ALA A 120 20.07 -27.93 5.12
C ALA A 120 20.87 -28.44 3.90
N ALA A 121 21.86 -29.31 4.11
CA ALA A 121 22.58 -29.94 3.00
C ALA A 121 21.67 -30.85 2.16
N LEU A 122 20.76 -31.59 2.80
CA LEU A 122 19.74 -32.38 2.11
C LEU A 122 18.82 -31.48 1.26
N LEU A 123 18.37 -30.35 1.78
CA LEU A 123 17.55 -29.38 1.04
C LEU A 123 18.28 -28.82 -0.19
N VAL A 124 19.58 -28.49 -0.06
CA VAL A 124 20.37 -28.04 -1.21
C VAL A 124 20.43 -29.11 -2.30
N VAL A 125 20.64 -30.38 -1.94
CA VAL A 125 20.66 -31.50 -2.90
C VAL A 125 19.28 -31.71 -3.54
N ALA A 126 18.19 -31.59 -2.78
CA ALA A 126 16.83 -31.68 -3.29
C ALA A 126 16.50 -30.54 -4.27
N ILE A 127 16.89 -29.31 -3.95
CA ILE A 127 16.69 -28.15 -4.82
C ILE A 127 17.53 -28.26 -6.10
N GLN A 128 18.77 -28.75 -6.00
CA GLN A 128 19.58 -29.08 -7.18
C GLN A 128 18.90 -30.14 -8.06
N HIS A 129 18.36 -31.20 -7.44
CA HIS A 129 17.64 -32.25 -8.16
C HIS A 129 16.44 -31.69 -8.94
N ILE A 130 15.65 -30.81 -8.33
CA ILE A 130 14.53 -30.11 -8.98
C ILE A 130 15.04 -29.23 -10.13
N ARG A 131 16.12 -28.47 -9.93
CA ARG A 131 16.70 -27.59 -10.96
C ARG A 131 17.24 -28.35 -12.16
N ASP A 132 17.77 -29.55 -11.94
CA ASP A 132 18.23 -30.47 -13.00
C ASP A 132 17.06 -31.06 -13.81
N GLY A 133 15.80 -30.74 -13.47
CA GLY A 133 14.62 -31.24 -14.16
C GLY A 133 14.30 -32.72 -13.87
N LYS A 134 14.88 -33.28 -12.80
CA LYS A 134 14.66 -34.69 -12.44
C LYS A 134 13.28 -34.91 -11.85
N SER A 135 12.76 -36.12 -12.02
CA SER A 135 11.40 -36.53 -11.64
C SER A 135 11.26 -36.81 -10.14
N ALA A 136 10.07 -36.53 -9.59
CA ALA A 136 9.77 -36.59 -8.15
C ALA A 136 9.93 -37.98 -7.50
N ASP A 137 9.85 -39.05 -8.29
CA ASP A 137 10.08 -40.45 -7.88
C ASP A 137 11.55 -40.74 -7.53
N THR A 138 12.49 -39.95 -8.08
CA THR A 138 13.93 -40.05 -7.79
C THR A 138 14.42 -38.99 -6.80
N SER A 139 13.50 -38.24 -6.19
CA SER A 139 13.84 -37.15 -5.30
C SER A 139 14.62 -37.65 -4.07
N PRO A 140 15.68 -36.94 -3.63
CA PRO A 140 16.44 -37.30 -2.43
C PRO A 140 15.64 -37.10 -1.13
N VAL A 141 14.48 -36.45 -1.21
CA VAL A 141 13.58 -36.17 -0.08
C VAL A 141 12.25 -36.89 -0.23
N ILE A 142 11.50 -36.99 0.87
CA ILE A 142 10.14 -37.53 0.84
C ILE A 142 9.23 -36.73 -0.11
N ALA A 143 8.20 -37.39 -0.64
CA ALA A 143 7.37 -36.86 -1.73
C ALA A 143 6.70 -35.52 -1.39
N GLU A 144 6.25 -35.34 -0.15
CA GLU A 144 5.63 -34.08 0.30
C GLU A 144 6.61 -32.90 0.20
N TRP A 145 7.86 -33.08 0.64
CA TRP A 145 8.87 -32.04 0.57
C TRP A 145 9.34 -31.75 -0.86
N ASP A 146 9.44 -32.75 -1.73
CA ASP A 146 9.69 -32.51 -3.16
C ASP A 146 8.60 -31.61 -3.76
N SER A 147 7.33 -31.86 -3.43
CA SER A 147 6.20 -31.03 -3.85
C SER A 147 6.32 -29.59 -3.34
N TYR A 148 6.57 -29.40 -2.05
CA TYR A 148 6.70 -28.06 -1.44
C TYR A 148 7.84 -27.26 -2.07
N LEU A 149 9.00 -27.90 -2.28
CA LEU A 149 10.16 -27.25 -2.90
C LEU A 149 9.91 -26.89 -4.36
N ARG A 150 9.22 -27.72 -5.14
CA ARG A 150 8.83 -27.39 -6.52
C ARG A 150 7.87 -26.21 -6.57
N GLN A 151 6.92 -26.17 -5.64
CA GLN A 151 5.95 -25.07 -5.54
C GLN A 151 6.65 -23.74 -5.27
N VAL A 152 7.46 -23.67 -4.20
CA VAL A 152 8.22 -22.45 -3.85
C VAL A 152 9.24 -22.09 -4.94
N SER A 153 9.94 -23.07 -5.51
CA SER A 153 10.84 -22.84 -6.65
C SER A 153 10.11 -22.18 -7.83
N GLY A 154 8.89 -22.64 -8.13
CA GLY A 154 8.03 -22.04 -9.16
C GLY A 154 7.64 -20.60 -8.86
N TYR A 155 7.36 -20.27 -7.59
CA TYR A 155 7.05 -18.90 -7.17
C TYR A 155 8.26 -17.99 -7.28
N VAL A 156 9.40 -18.41 -6.73
CA VAL A 156 10.67 -17.65 -6.80
C VAL A 156 11.07 -17.40 -8.25
N LYS A 157 10.97 -18.43 -9.11
CA LYS A 157 11.25 -18.32 -10.54
C LYS A 157 10.34 -17.29 -11.21
N THR A 158 9.04 -17.37 -10.97
CA THR A 158 8.04 -16.45 -11.53
C THR A 158 8.32 -15.00 -11.09
N ILE A 159 8.52 -14.77 -9.79
CA ILE A 159 8.83 -13.46 -9.22
C ILE A 159 10.09 -12.86 -9.86
N LYS A 160 11.13 -13.68 -10.07
CA LYS A 160 12.40 -13.21 -10.65
C LYS A 160 12.32 -13.00 -12.16
N GLU A 161 11.80 -13.95 -12.91
CA GLU A 161 11.88 -13.95 -14.37
C GLU A 161 10.77 -13.11 -15.01
N GLN A 162 9.57 -13.07 -14.43
CA GLN A 162 8.44 -12.30 -14.98
C GLN A 162 8.35 -10.89 -14.39
N TYR A 163 8.64 -10.75 -13.09
CA TYR A 163 8.49 -9.47 -12.38
C TYR A 163 9.82 -8.81 -12.01
N PHE A 164 10.95 -9.39 -12.39
CA PHE A 164 12.30 -8.84 -12.21
C PHE A 164 12.68 -8.53 -10.75
N HIS A 165 12.04 -9.19 -9.78
CA HIS A 165 12.32 -8.97 -8.35
C HIS A 165 13.22 -10.05 -7.77
N ASP A 166 14.27 -9.63 -7.05
CA ASP A 166 15.08 -10.53 -6.23
C ASP A 166 14.45 -10.65 -4.84
N LEU A 167 13.72 -11.75 -4.64
CA LEU A 167 13.04 -12.03 -3.37
C LEU A 167 14.08 -12.22 -2.24
N PRO A 168 14.05 -11.40 -1.17
CA PRO A 168 14.98 -11.50 -0.04
C PRO A 168 14.77 -12.74 0.83
N ARG A 169 13.51 -13.14 1.09
CA ARG A 169 13.18 -14.26 1.97
C ARG A 169 12.06 -15.11 1.40
N ALA A 170 12.20 -16.42 1.56
CA ALA A 170 11.12 -17.38 1.37
C ALA A 170 11.05 -18.30 2.58
N VAL A 171 9.84 -18.66 2.99
CA VAL A 171 9.58 -19.49 4.16
C VAL A 171 8.60 -20.58 3.78
N ILE A 172 8.90 -21.80 4.21
CA ILE A 172 7.91 -22.89 4.28
C ILE A 172 7.69 -23.14 5.77
N ILE A 173 6.44 -23.11 6.22
CA ILE A 173 6.12 -23.17 7.64
C ILE A 173 4.93 -24.08 7.94
N SER A 174 5.04 -24.84 9.02
CA SER A 174 3.95 -25.56 9.68
C SER A 174 3.85 -25.13 11.14
N GLY A 175 2.96 -25.76 11.92
CA GLY A 175 2.92 -25.58 13.37
C GLY A 175 4.12 -26.21 14.11
N GLU A 176 4.81 -27.16 13.47
CA GLU A 176 5.88 -27.98 14.07
C GLU A 176 7.28 -27.58 13.62
N TRP A 177 7.41 -26.87 12.49
CA TRP A 177 8.71 -26.45 11.97
C TRP A 177 8.60 -25.23 11.05
N MET A 178 9.72 -24.54 10.86
CA MET A 178 9.88 -23.42 9.95
C MET A 178 11.21 -23.56 9.20
N VAL A 179 11.18 -23.46 7.87
CA VAL A 179 12.37 -23.43 7.02
C VAL A 179 12.44 -22.08 6.32
N VAL A 180 13.51 -21.33 6.57
CA VAL A 180 13.75 -20.00 6.01
C VAL A 180 14.90 -20.06 5.02
N PHE A 181 14.65 -19.60 3.80
CA PHE A 181 15.66 -19.39 2.77
C PHE A 181 16.06 -17.91 2.78
N SER A 182 17.32 -17.62 3.13
CA SER A 182 17.85 -16.25 3.25
C SER A 182 18.29 -15.64 1.92
N ALA A 183 18.46 -16.45 0.88
CA ALA A 183 18.74 -16.00 -0.48
C ALA A 183 17.97 -16.83 -1.53
N PRO A 184 16.62 -16.80 -1.57
CA PRO A 184 15.79 -17.68 -2.40
C PRO A 184 16.22 -17.76 -3.88
N VAL A 185 16.53 -16.63 -4.51
CA VAL A 185 17.00 -16.63 -5.92
C VAL A 185 18.31 -17.40 -6.07
N GLN A 186 19.25 -17.23 -5.13
CA GLN A 186 20.51 -17.97 -5.13
C GLN A 186 20.27 -19.46 -4.86
N THR A 187 19.42 -19.79 -3.89
CA THR A 187 19.14 -21.17 -3.50
C THR A 187 18.41 -21.95 -4.59
N PHE A 188 17.32 -21.40 -5.12
CA PHE A 188 16.44 -22.12 -6.06
C PHE A 188 16.85 -22.01 -7.52
N LEU A 189 17.40 -20.87 -7.96
CA LEU A 189 17.69 -20.62 -9.38
C LEU A 189 19.19 -20.71 -9.71
N ARG A 190 20.07 -20.67 -8.70
CA ARG A 190 21.53 -20.71 -8.86
C ARG A 190 22.14 -21.75 -7.91
N ALA A 191 23.39 -21.59 -7.49
CA ALA A 191 24.05 -22.53 -6.58
C ALA A 191 23.71 -22.20 -5.12
N GLY A 192 22.75 -22.94 -4.54
CA GLY A 192 22.40 -22.83 -3.13
C GLY A 192 23.48 -23.38 -2.21
N ARG A 193 23.59 -22.79 -1.01
CA ARG A 193 24.48 -23.24 0.06
C ARG A 193 23.67 -23.62 1.30
N PRO A 194 24.12 -24.60 2.12
CA PRO A 194 23.44 -24.94 3.35
C PRO A 194 23.29 -23.73 4.30
N ASP A 195 24.28 -22.84 4.33
CA ASP A 195 24.27 -21.62 5.16
C ASP A 195 23.18 -20.61 4.76
N ASP A 196 22.60 -20.74 3.57
CA ASP A 196 21.48 -19.91 3.12
C ASP A 196 20.11 -20.43 3.62
N ILE A 197 20.10 -21.52 4.40
CA ILE A 197 18.89 -22.23 4.84
C ILE A 197 18.90 -22.39 6.36
N ALA A 198 18.00 -21.70 7.04
CA ALA A 198 17.77 -21.86 8.47
C ALA A 198 16.55 -22.76 8.72
N ILE A 199 16.71 -23.74 9.60
CA ILE A 199 15.64 -24.70 9.95
C ILE A 199 15.40 -24.60 11.44
N PHE A 200 14.14 -24.39 11.82
CA PHE A 200 13.71 -24.25 13.19
C PHE A 200 12.62 -25.29 13.47
N PRO A 201 12.89 -26.32 14.28
CA PRO A 201 11.85 -27.10 14.93
C PRO A 201 11.07 -26.20 15.92
N ARG A 202 9.80 -26.50 16.16
CA ARG A 202 8.93 -25.76 17.10
C ARG A 202 9.57 -25.59 18.48
N SER A 203 10.23 -26.64 18.98
CA SER A 203 10.94 -26.61 20.27
C SER A 203 12.05 -25.55 20.36
N GLN A 204 12.53 -25.06 19.21
CA GLN A 204 13.58 -24.04 19.14
C GLN A 204 13.05 -22.63 18.92
N PHE A 205 11.76 -22.42 18.59
CA PHE A 205 11.23 -21.09 18.25
C PHE A 205 11.51 -20.05 19.33
N LYS A 206 11.28 -20.41 20.60
CA LYS A 206 11.57 -19.51 21.73
C LYS A 206 13.05 -19.22 21.90
N ALA A 207 13.88 -20.26 21.85
CA ALA A 207 15.33 -20.14 22.03
C ALA A 207 16.01 -19.37 20.88
N GLN A 208 15.46 -19.47 19.67
CA GLN A 208 15.98 -18.86 18.45
C GLN A 208 15.17 -17.63 18.00
N ALA A 209 14.32 -17.07 18.87
CA ALA A 209 13.45 -15.94 18.54
C ALA A 209 14.23 -14.71 18.00
N GLU A 210 15.44 -14.49 18.51
CA GLU A 210 16.36 -13.47 17.99
C GLU A 210 16.72 -13.69 16.52
N HIS A 211 17.12 -14.91 16.17
CA HIS A 211 17.50 -15.26 14.82
C HIS A 211 16.29 -15.25 13.87
N ILE A 212 15.12 -15.73 14.33
CA ILE A 212 13.86 -15.64 13.57
C ILE A 212 13.50 -14.17 13.28
N PHE A 213 13.65 -13.29 14.27
CA PHE A 213 13.43 -11.85 14.10
C PHE A 213 14.36 -11.27 13.03
N GLU A 214 15.66 -11.56 13.09
CA GLU A 214 16.63 -11.05 12.11
C GLU A 214 16.37 -11.55 10.69
N LEU A 215 15.85 -12.77 10.57
CA LEU A 215 15.54 -13.36 9.28
C LEU A 215 14.22 -12.84 8.69
N LEU A 216 13.19 -12.62 9.51
CA LEU A 216 11.81 -12.48 9.03
C LEU A 216 11.10 -11.20 9.45
N HIS A 217 11.56 -10.53 10.50
CA HIS A 217 10.88 -9.31 10.95
C HIS A 217 11.02 -8.23 9.87
N ARG A 218 9.92 -7.53 9.60
CA ARG A 218 9.85 -6.56 8.51
C ARG A 218 10.93 -5.50 8.57
N SER A 219 11.23 -4.97 9.76
CA SER A 219 12.29 -3.97 9.95
C SER A 219 13.72 -4.49 9.76
N ALA A 220 13.92 -5.81 9.73
CA ALA A 220 15.21 -6.42 9.38
C ALA A 220 15.36 -6.57 7.85
N LEU A 221 14.25 -6.60 7.12
CA LEU A 221 14.20 -6.82 5.67
C LEU A 221 14.05 -5.54 4.86
N THR A 222 13.46 -4.49 5.44
CA THR A 222 13.34 -3.18 4.81
C THR A 222 13.37 -2.07 5.85
N GLN A 223 13.77 -0.89 5.41
CA GLN A 223 13.61 0.35 6.15
C GLN A 223 12.61 1.22 5.39
N ASP A 224 11.43 1.44 5.98
CA ASP A 224 10.48 2.35 5.35
C ASP A 224 10.90 3.79 5.57
N ALA A 225 10.72 4.58 4.52
CA ALA A 225 10.72 6.02 4.67
C ALA A 225 9.50 6.44 5.49
N PRO A 226 9.67 7.34 6.49
CA PRO A 226 8.53 7.96 7.13
C PRO A 226 7.72 8.78 6.10
N VAL A 227 6.42 8.89 6.32
CA VAL A 227 5.52 9.70 5.51
C VAL A 227 4.96 10.82 6.39
N PRO A 228 5.20 12.10 6.07
CA PRO A 228 6.07 12.60 4.99
C PRO A 228 7.56 12.57 5.37
N LEU A 229 8.43 12.61 4.36
CA LEU A 229 9.83 13.02 4.48
C LEU A 229 9.92 14.55 4.49
N ARG A 230 10.92 15.09 5.19
CA ARG A 230 11.43 16.44 4.96
C ARG A 230 12.49 16.42 3.85
N PRO A 231 12.72 17.53 3.12
CA PRO A 231 13.75 17.60 2.08
C PRO A 231 15.08 17.01 2.54
N ALA A 232 15.61 17.44 3.69
CA ALA A 232 16.89 16.98 4.25
C ALA A 232 16.98 15.48 4.58
N GLN A 233 15.85 14.74 4.58
CA GLN A 233 15.84 13.29 4.79
C GLN A 233 15.93 12.51 3.47
N LEU A 234 15.77 13.16 2.32
CA LEU A 234 15.58 12.50 1.03
C LEU A 234 16.80 11.66 0.61
N ARG A 235 18.02 12.19 0.80
CA ARG A 235 19.29 11.47 0.54
C ARG A 235 19.46 10.18 1.34
N GLN A 236 18.71 9.99 2.43
CA GLN A 236 18.76 8.75 3.22
C GLN A 236 18.07 7.58 2.51
N PHE A 237 17.21 7.85 1.52
CA PHE A 237 16.35 6.86 0.87
C PHE A 237 16.47 6.82 -0.66
N LEU A 238 17.04 7.87 -1.26
CA LEU A 238 17.03 8.07 -2.69
C LEU A 238 18.25 8.87 -3.17
N GLU A 239 18.84 8.46 -4.28
CA GLU A 239 19.79 9.28 -5.05
C GLU A 239 19.11 9.87 -6.29
N LEU A 240 19.64 10.97 -6.82
CA LEU A 240 19.08 11.61 -8.02
C LEU A 240 19.03 10.65 -9.22
N SER A 241 20.01 9.76 -9.35
CA SER A 241 20.07 8.75 -10.41
C SER A 241 18.95 7.71 -10.33
N ASP A 242 18.30 7.57 -9.19
CA ASP A 242 17.20 6.62 -8.98
C ASP A 242 15.83 7.24 -9.28
N VAL A 243 15.76 8.58 -9.40
CA VAL A 243 14.53 9.32 -9.67
C VAL A 243 14.05 9.02 -11.09
N GLU A 244 12.83 8.51 -11.20
CA GLU A 244 12.11 8.37 -12.47
C GLU A 244 11.33 9.65 -12.79
N GLY A 245 10.79 10.32 -11.77
CA GLY A 245 10.08 11.58 -11.93
C GLY A 245 9.73 12.24 -10.61
N ALA A 246 9.50 13.55 -10.65
CA ALA A 246 8.99 14.33 -9.53
C ALA A 246 7.62 14.92 -9.89
N PHE A 247 6.64 14.83 -9.01
CA PHE A 247 5.26 15.23 -9.28
C PHE A 247 4.81 16.16 -8.15
N GLN A 248 4.28 17.31 -8.52
CA GLN A 248 3.70 18.24 -7.57
C GLN A 248 2.37 17.70 -7.05
N GLY A 249 1.96 18.21 -5.90
CA GLY A 249 0.63 18.05 -5.38
C GLY A 249 0.49 18.59 -3.98
N VAL A 250 -0.49 18.04 -3.26
CA VAL A 250 -0.85 18.54 -1.93
C VAL A 250 -1.23 17.39 -1.00
N HIS A 251 -0.94 17.57 0.28
CA HIS A 251 -1.62 16.88 1.36
C HIS A 251 -2.80 17.75 1.81
N VAL A 252 -3.98 17.13 1.89
CA VAL A 252 -5.24 17.78 2.24
C VAL A 252 -5.72 17.20 3.56
N HIS A 253 -5.96 18.07 4.54
CA HIS A 253 -6.58 17.71 5.81
C HIS A 253 -7.91 18.45 5.95
N TYR A 254 -9.00 17.71 6.17
CA TYR A 254 -10.35 18.24 6.29
C TYR A 254 -10.84 18.22 7.74
N GLU A 255 -11.08 19.40 8.30
CA GLU A 255 -11.57 19.57 9.66
C GLU A 255 -13.07 19.87 9.69
N ARG A 256 -13.79 19.21 10.60
CA ARG A 256 -15.19 19.53 10.92
C ARG A 256 -15.24 20.48 12.12
N THR A 257 -15.12 21.77 11.84
CA THR A 257 -15.00 22.82 12.86
C THR A 257 -16.35 23.19 13.49
N GLY A 258 -16.31 23.58 14.76
CA GLY A 258 -17.48 24.04 15.52
C GLY A 258 -18.05 23.01 16.51
N SER A 259 -19.02 23.47 17.31
CA SER A 259 -19.68 22.66 18.34
C SER A 259 -20.50 21.53 17.73
N LYS A 260 -20.60 20.39 18.42
CA LYS A 260 -21.57 19.32 18.08
C LYS A 260 -23.03 19.77 18.22
N LEU A 261 -23.27 20.86 18.96
CA LEU A 261 -24.61 21.42 19.19
C LEU A 261 -25.10 22.31 18.03
N PHE A 262 -24.20 22.73 17.13
CA PHE A 262 -24.51 23.60 15.99
C PHE A 262 -24.06 22.95 14.68
N ALA A 263 -24.49 23.53 13.55
CA ALA A 263 -24.01 23.11 12.24
C ALA A 263 -22.50 23.32 12.15
N ARG A 264 -21.76 22.22 12.01
CA ARG A 264 -20.30 22.24 11.81
C ARG A 264 -19.97 22.72 10.42
N ARG A 265 -18.84 23.43 10.29
CA ARG A 265 -18.36 23.96 9.02
C ARG A 265 -17.10 23.22 8.56
N PRO A 266 -16.96 22.95 7.25
CA PRO A 266 -15.74 22.40 6.71
C PRO A 266 -14.62 23.44 6.75
N ARG A 267 -13.44 23.02 7.16
CA ARG A 267 -12.19 23.76 7.01
C ARG A 267 -11.18 22.86 6.31
N ILE A 268 -10.63 23.31 5.19
CA ILE A 268 -9.74 22.51 4.36
C ILE A 268 -8.34 23.12 4.47
N LEU A 269 -7.41 22.32 4.99
CA LEU A 269 -6.02 22.68 5.19
C LEU A 269 -5.19 22.03 4.09
N ILE A 270 -4.37 22.84 3.40
CA ILE A 270 -3.56 22.42 2.27
C ILE A 270 -2.08 22.55 2.62
N TYR A 271 -1.35 21.45 2.46
CA TYR A 271 0.10 21.38 2.61
C TYR A 271 0.71 21.08 1.24
N PRO A 272 1.52 21.97 0.66
CA PRO A 272 2.27 21.67 -0.55
C PRO A 272 3.11 20.42 -0.37
N ALA A 273 3.03 19.49 -1.33
CA ALA A 273 3.72 18.22 -1.30
C ALA A 273 4.44 17.96 -2.62
N LEU A 274 5.56 17.27 -2.53
CA LEU A 274 6.29 16.74 -3.69
C LEU A 274 6.30 15.22 -3.60
N PHE A 275 5.89 14.56 -4.67
CA PHE A 275 5.94 13.11 -4.80
C PHE A 275 7.11 12.75 -5.70
N VAL A 276 8.12 12.09 -5.16
CA VAL A 276 9.30 11.66 -5.93
C VAL A 276 9.16 10.17 -6.21
N ALA A 277 8.99 9.84 -7.49
CA ALA A 277 8.93 8.46 -7.96
C ALA A 277 10.34 7.95 -8.27
N ARG A 278 10.65 6.76 -7.76
CA ARG A 278 11.86 6.02 -8.07
C ARG A 278 11.60 5.05 -9.24
N LYS A 279 12.66 4.61 -9.91
CA LYS A 279 12.62 3.64 -11.03
C LYS A 279 11.92 2.31 -10.75
N ASP A 280 11.84 1.91 -9.48
CA ASP A 280 11.10 0.72 -9.03
C ASP A 280 9.62 1.01 -8.69
N ASN A 281 9.10 2.18 -9.09
CA ASN A 281 7.77 2.70 -8.79
C ASN A 281 7.51 3.03 -7.31
N ALA A 282 8.54 3.12 -6.47
CA ALA A 282 8.37 3.66 -5.12
C ALA A 282 8.02 5.16 -5.19
N VAL A 283 7.00 5.61 -4.46
CA VAL A 283 6.61 7.03 -4.38
C VAL A 283 6.90 7.58 -2.99
N PHE A 284 7.93 8.41 -2.89
CA PHE A 284 8.26 9.14 -1.66
C PHE A 284 7.44 10.42 -1.57
N THR A 285 6.83 10.68 -0.42
CA THR A 285 6.09 11.91 -0.16
C THR A 285 6.97 12.86 0.64
N VAL A 286 7.22 14.06 0.11
CA VAL A 286 8.02 15.09 0.76
C VAL A 286 7.14 16.29 1.10
N ILE A 287 7.18 16.74 2.35
CA ILE A 287 6.50 17.93 2.86
C ILE A 287 7.49 18.62 3.82
N ASP A 288 7.78 19.90 3.56
CA ASP A 288 8.79 20.66 4.32
C ASP A 288 8.20 21.45 5.50
N ASN A 289 6.94 21.87 5.40
CA ASN A 289 6.32 22.78 6.36
C ASN A 289 5.16 22.11 7.13
N ASP A 290 5.11 22.32 8.44
CA ASP A 290 4.02 21.90 9.33
C ASP A 290 2.86 22.91 9.39
N THR A 291 3.02 24.06 8.74
CA THR A 291 2.01 25.11 8.67
C THR A 291 1.17 24.99 7.41
N ALA A 292 -0.09 24.60 7.59
CA ALA A 292 -1.08 24.57 6.52
C ALA A 292 -1.35 25.95 5.92
N VAL A 293 -1.76 25.97 4.65
CA VAL A 293 -2.51 27.08 4.07
C VAL A 293 -3.97 26.69 4.06
N GLU A 294 -4.80 27.45 4.77
CA GLU A 294 -6.25 27.23 4.74
C GLU A 294 -6.79 27.61 3.36
N LEU A 295 -7.45 26.66 2.70
CA LEU A 295 -8.19 26.93 1.47
C LEU A 295 -9.27 27.94 1.81
N ASP A 296 -9.20 29.11 1.18
CA ASP A 296 -10.19 30.16 1.40
C ASP A 296 -10.37 31.04 0.17
N TYR A 297 -11.60 31.51 0.02
CA TYR A 297 -11.99 32.49 -1.00
C TYR A 297 -11.82 33.88 -0.41
N ARG A 298 -11.04 34.73 -1.09
CA ARG A 298 -10.81 36.12 -0.65
C ARG A 298 -11.39 37.10 -1.66
N GLN A 299 -11.84 38.25 -1.17
CA GLN A 299 -12.21 39.35 -2.07
C GLN A 299 -10.95 39.99 -2.63
N ASP A 300 -10.91 40.15 -3.96
CA ASP A 300 -9.90 40.95 -4.62
C ASP A 300 -10.17 42.46 -4.44
N ASN A 301 -9.28 43.29 -5.01
CA ASN A 301 -9.42 44.76 -4.96
C ASN A 301 -10.69 45.28 -5.66
N GLY A 302 -11.33 44.46 -6.50
CA GLY A 302 -12.60 44.75 -7.17
C GLY A 302 -13.83 44.25 -6.41
N GLY A 303 -13.66 43.65 -5.23
CA GLY A 303 -14.74 43.07 -4.43
C GLY A 303 -15.24 41.72 -4.95
N VAL A 304 -14.53 41.11 -5.90
CA VAL A 304 -14.87 39.80 -6.47
C VAL A 304 -14.20 38.71 -5.65
N GLU A 305 -14.97 37.71 -5.24
CA GLU A 305 -14.42 36.53 -4.55
C GLU A 305 -13.57 35.69 -5.52
N THR A 306 -12.32 35.40 -5.14
CA THR A 306 -11.36 34.62 -5.92
C THR A 306 -10.51 33.68 -5.04
N LEU A 307 -10.00 32.61 -5.64
CA LEU A 307 -9.01 31.71 -5.03
C LEU A 307 -7.56 32.10 -5.33
N SER A 308 -7.32 33.10 -6.17
CA SER A 308 -5.98 33.42 -6.68
C SER A 308 -4.93 33.61 -5.59
N PRO A 309 -5.17 34.36 -4.49
CA PRO A 309 -4.19 34.51 -3.42
C PRO A 309 -3.77 33.19 -2.75
N HIS A 310 -4.72 32.26 -2.58
CA HIS A 310 -4.45 30.92 -2.05
C HIS A 310 -3.58 30.12 -3.02
N LEU A 311 -3.95 30.12 -4.30
CA LEU A 311 -3.22 29.36 -5.33
C LEU A 311 -1.82 29.90 -5.55
N ASP A 312 -1.61 31.22 -5.47
CA ASP A 312 -0.30 31.85 -5.54
C ASP A 312 0.60 31.44 -4.36
N GLU A 313 0.05 31.41 -3.15
CA GLU A 313 0.78 30.97 -1.96
C GLU A 313 1.19 29.49 -2.05
N ILE A 314 0.29 28.62 -2.49
CA ILE A 314 0.60 27.20 -2.73
C ILE A 314 1.65 27.05 -3.83
N ARG A 315 1.54 27.80 -4.94
CA ARG A 315 2.50 27.77 -6.05
C ARG A 315 3.90 28.18 -5.57
N ALA A 316 4.01 29.24 -4.79
CA ALA A 316 5.28 29.72 -4.24
C ALA A 316 5.92 28.69 -3.30
N ARG A 317 5.14 28.13 -2.37
CA ARG A 317 5.62 27.11 -1.43
C ARG A 317 5.99 25.79 -2.13
N GLY A 318 5.23 25.35 -3.13
CA GLY A 318 5.53 24.15 -3.92
C GLY A 318 6.79 24.32 -4.80
N ALA A 319 6.99 25.50 -5.39
CA ALA A 319 8.22 25.84 -6.12
C ALA A 319 9.46 25.84 -5.21
N ALA A 320 9.34 26.36 -3.99
CA ALA A 320 10.40 26.30 -2.99
C ALA A 320 10.71 24.85 -2.58
N LEU A 321 9.68 24.02 -2.40
CA LEU A 321 9.82 22.61 -2.01
C LEU A 321 10.59 21.79 -3.06
N ILE A 322 10.25 21.91 -4.35
CA ILE A 322 10.95 21.18 -5.41
C ILE A 322 12.42 21.64 -5.54
N ALA A 323 12.69 22.93 -5.39
CA ALA A 323 14.04 23.46 -5.40
C ALA A 323 14.87 22.96 -4.20
N ALA A 324 14.27 22.90 -3.01
CA ALA A 324 14.91 22.35 -1.81
C ALA A 324 15.22 20.85 -1.99
N CYS A 325 14.28 20.07 -2.52
CA CYS A 325 14.48 18.64 -2.78
C CYS A 325 15.57 18.40 -3.85
N GLY A 326 15.60 19.22 -4.92
CA GLY A 326 16.66 19.14 -5.92
C GLY A 326 18.03 19.45 -5.34
N THR A 327 18.12 20.52 -4.55
CA THR A 327 19.36 20.90 -3.83
C THR A 327 19.82 19.77 -2.92
N GLU A 328 18.90 19.19 -2.15
CA GLU A 328 19.21 18.03 -1.32
C GLU A 328 19.64 16.84 -2.18
N LEU A 329 19.04 16.52 -3.32
CA LEU A 329 19.53 15.42 -4.17
C LEU A 329 20.81 15.76 -4.97
N GLY A 330 21.31 17.00 -4.90
CA GLY A 330 22.51 17.43 -5.61
C GLY A 330 22.26 17.71 -7.11
N GLY A 331 21.04 18.08 -7.50
CA GLY A 331 20.72 18.42 -8.88
C GLY A 331 19.40 19.18 -9.04
N VAL A 332 18.84 19.15 -10.25
CA VAL A 332 17.56 19.82 -10.56
C VAL A 332 16.48 18.77 -10.71
N LEU A 333 15.39 18.92 -9.96
CA LEU A 333 14.15 18.16 -10.16
C LEU A 333 13.20 18.99 -11.02
N SER A 334 12.67 18.38 -12.07
CA SER A 334 11.60 18.95 -12.89
C SER A 334 10.30 18.22 -12.63
N SER A 335 9.21 18.97 -12.53
CA SER A 335 7.87 18.40 -12.40
C SER A 335 7.45 17.68 -13.67
N ALA A 336 7.02 16.43 -13.55
CA ALA A 336 6.53 15.58 -14.62
C ALA A 336 5.01 15.66 -14.73
N GLU A 337 4.50 15.31 -15.91
CA GLU A 337 3.06 15.26 -16.17
C GLU A 337 2.36 14.20 -15.33
N LEU A 338 1.11 14.49 -14.92
CA LEU A 338 0.35 13.58 -14.06
C LEU A 338 0.12 12.22 -14.74
N SER A 339 0.10 12.14 -16.07
CA SER A 339 -0.04 10.90 -16.83
C SER A 339 1.09 9.90 -16.56
N ALA A 340 2.30 10.38 -16.24
CA ALA A 340 3.46 9.56 -15.89
C ALA A 340 3.50 9.18 -14.39
N PHE A 341 2.58 9.68 -13.57
CA PHE A 341 2.57 9.38 -12.13
C PHE A 341 2.21 7.90 -11.91
N PRO A 342 3.04 7.12 -11.18
CA PRO A 342 2.76 5.71 -10.93
C PRO A 342 1.50 5.49 -10.09
N GLY A 343 1.06 6.49 -9.32
CA GLY A 343 -0.15 6.43 -8.48
C GLY A 343 0.14 5.96 -7.05
N PHE A 344 -0.67 6.43 -6.10
CA PHE A 344 -0.71 5.94 -4.73
C PHE A 344 -1.44 4.61 -4.66
N ARG A 345 -0.91 3.69 -3.86
CA ARG A 345 -1.54 2.40 -3.58
C ARG A 345 -2.80 2.61 -2.74
N ARG A 346 -3.89 1.98 -3.17
CA ARG A 346 -5.13 1.85 -2.39
C ARG A 346 -5.21 0.47 -1.76
N GLY A 347 -6.16 0.28 -0.83
CA GLY A 347 -6.34 -0.99 -0.11
C GLY A 347 -6.64 -2.21 -1.00
N ASP A 348 -7.06 -1.98 -2.26
CA ASP A 348 -7.27 -3.00 -3.30
C ASP A 348 -6.08 -3.13 -4.27
N LEU A 349 -4.93 -2.53 -3.93
CA LEU A 349 -3.71 -2.42 -4.75
C LEU A 349 -3.87 -1.65 -6.05
N SER A 350 -5.05 -1.08 -6.33
CA SER A 350 -5.21 -0.15 -7.42
C SER A 350 -4.36 1.10 -7.17
N LYS A 351 -3.89 1.71 -8.26
CA LYS A 351 -3.10 2.93 -8.19
C LYS A 351 -3.93 4.12 -8.64
N ALA A 352 -3.97 5.17 -7.82
CA ALA A 352 -4.73 6.38 -8.12
C ALA A 352 -3.91 7.63 -7.78
N PRO A 353 -4.16 8.77 -8.44
CA PRO A 353 -3.47 10.02 -8.11
C PRO A 353 -3.96 10.64 -6.79
N VAL A 354 -4.98 10.05 -6.15
CA VAL A 354 -5.45 10.43 -4.82
C VAL A 354 -5.37 9.22 -3.89
N GLY A 355 -4.58 9.33 -2.83
CA GLY A 355 -4.42 8.31 -1.79
C GLY A 355 -4.94 8.80 -0.45
N GLY A 356 -5.68 7.96 0.28
CA GLY A 356 -6.04 8.25 1.67
C GLY A 356 -4.90 7.91 2.61
N LEU A 357 -4.74 8.67 3.70
CA LEU A 357 -3.85 8.31 4.79
C LEU A 357 -4.58 7.42 5.81
N THR A 358 -3.84 6.91 6.81
CA THR A 358 -4.40 6.07 7.88
C THR A 358 -5.41 6.85 8.72
N GLU A 359 -5.14 8.13 8.99
CA GLU A 359 -6.09 9.02 9.65
C GLU A 359 -7.24 9.37 8.70
N PRO A 360 -8.50 9.34 9.18
CA PRO A 360 -9.63 9.77 8.37
C PRO A 360 -9.52 11.26 8.02
N ASP A 361 -10.14 11.64 6.92
CA ASP A 361 -10.19 13.04 6.45
C ASP A 361 -8.83 13.63 6.03
N GLU A 362 -7.85 12.77 5.74
CA GLU A 362 -6.56 13.15 5.18
C GLU A 362 -6.25 12.44 3.85
N TRP A 363 -5.77 13.20 2.86
CA TRP A 363 -5.48 12.70 1.52
C TRP A 363 -4.18 13.27 0.95
N LEU A 364 -3.43 12.44 0.22
CA LEU A 364 -2.38 12.86 -0.70
C LEU A 364 -2.97 12.98 -2.11
N VAL A 365 -2.75 14.11 -2.75
CA VAL A 365 -3.33 14.45 -4.06
C VAL A 365 -2.22 14.84 -5.01
N ALA A 366 -1.85 13.95 -5.93
CA ALA A 366 -0.87 14.20 -6.97
C ALA A 366 -1.50 14.92 -8.16
N THR A 367 -0.87 16.01 -8.59
CA THR A 367 -1.38 16.90 -9.65
C THR A 367 -0.41 17.02 -10.82
N GLY A 368 0.75 16.37 -10.74
CA GLY A 368 1.73 16.28 -11.83
C GLY A 368 2.52 17.58 -11.96
N SER A 369 2.29 18.34 -13.03
CA SER A 369 2.90 19.65 -13.25
C SER A 369 2.13 20.79 -12.58
N GLY A 370 0.84 20.59 -12.22
CA GLY A 370 0.05 21.55 -11.46
C GLY A 370 0.40 21.55 -9.98
N MET A 371 0.28 22.70 -9.28
CA MET A 371 0.58 22.82 -7.84
C MET A 371 -0.63 22.60 -6.92
N HIS A 372 -1.85 22.55 -7.49
CA HIS A 372 -3.09 22.35 -6.75
C HIS A 372 -4.07 21.54 -7.60
N PHE A 373 -5.03 20.88 -6.97
CA PHE A 373 -6.08 20.11 -7.69
C PHE A 373 -7.22 20.99 -8.22
N LEU A 374 -7.19 22.28 -7.89
CA LEU A 374 -8.14 23.29 -8.34
C LEU A 374 -7.41 24.19 -9.33
N LEU A 375 -8.13 24.60 -10.37
CA LEU A 375 -7.68 25.63 -11.28
C LEU A 375 -7.97 27.01 -10.67
N GLU A 376 -7.30 28.04 -11.19
CA GLU A 376 -7.63 29.43 -10.82
C GLU A 376 -9.04 29.80 -11.28
N GLU A 377 -9.38 29.36 -12.49
CA GLU A 377 -10.68 29.57 -13.10
C GLU A 377 -11.21 28.28 -13.75
N PRO A 378 -12.54 28.08 -13.78
CA PRO A 378 -13.14 26.99 -14.54
C PRO A 378 -12.82 27.13 -16.03
N ARG A 379 -12.56 26.01 -16.70
CA ARG A 379 -12.34 25.97 -18.16
C ARG A 379 -13.52 26.54 -18.96
N VAL A 380 -14.73 26.48 -18.40
CA VAL A 380 -15.93 27.07 -18.96
C VAL A 380 -16.27 28.32 -18.16
N GLN A 381 -16.02 29.48 -18.76
CA GLN A 381 -16.33 30.79 -18.18
C GLN A 381 -17.85 31.01 -18.17
N GLY A 382 -18.37 31.59 -17.09
CA GLY A 382 -19.79 31.95 -16.98
C GLY A 382 -20.76 30.75 -17.03
N CYS A 383 -20.32 29.56 -16.62
CA CYS A 383 -21.19 28.39 -16.57
C CYS A 383 -22.39 28.66 -15.63
N ARG A 384 -23.61 28.65 -16.18
CA ARG A 384 -24.85 28.93 -15.43
C ARG A 384 -25.05 28.03 -14.21
N PHE A 385 -24.49 26.81 -14.26
CA PHE A 385 -24.62 25.83 -13.19
C PHE A 385 -23.78 26.13 -11.94
N HIS A 386 -23.05 27.25 -11.92
CA HIS A 386 -22.48 27.77 -10.67
C HIS A 386 -23.55 28.43 -9.79
N SER A 387 -24.70 28.79 -10.35
CA SER A 387 -25.88 29.26 -9.62
C SER A 387 -27.02 28.25 -9.68
N TRP A 388 -27.54 27.89 -8.52
CA TRP A 388 -28.70 27.01 -8.36
C TRP A 388 -29.95 27.60 -9.03
N ALA A 389 -30.15 28.91 -8.92
CA ALA A 389 -31.30 29.59 -9.51
C ALA A 389 -31.31 29.48 -11.04
N GLU A 390 -30.14 29.49 -11.67
CA GLU A 390 -29.99 29.39 -13.12
C GLU A 390 -30.08 27.94 -13.63
N CYS A 391 -30.01 26.94 -12.74
CA CYS A 391 -30.19 25.52 -13.11
C CYS A 391 -31.66 25.17 -13.42
N GLY A 392 -32.64 25.89 -12.87
CA GLY A 392 -34.07 25.58 -13.04
C GLY A 392 -34.42 24.14 -12.60
N ALA A 393 -35.09 23.37 -13.47
CA ALA A 393 -35.50 21.99 -13.17
C ALA A 393 -34.32 21.01 -13.02
N ASP A 394 -33.13 21.38 -13.50
CA ASP A 394 -31.91 20.57 -13.41
C ASP A 394 -31.12 20.83 -12.11
N ALA A 395 -31.63 21.69 -11.23
CA ALA A 395 -30.99 22.06 -9.99
C ALA A 395 -30.87 20.87 -9.04
N ALA A 396 -29.71 20.74 -8.41
CA ALA A 396 -29.46 19.73 -7.40
C ALA A 396 -30.00 20.18 -6.05
N MET A 397 -30.52 19.24 -5.26
CA MET A 397 -31.16 19.50 -3.96
C MET A 397 -32.42 20.40 -4.06
N GLN A 398 -33.13 20.54 -2.93
CA GLN A 398 -34.34 21.36 -2.85
C GLN A 398 -34.05 22.86 -2.70
N SER A 399 -32.80 23.24 -2.41
CA SER A 399 -32.40 24.63 -2.20
C SER A 399 -30.91 24.82 -2.52
N ALA A 400 -30.54 26.08 -2.78
CA ALA A 400 -29.14 26.50 -2.96
C ALA A 400 -28.30 26.24 -1.70
N ILE A 401 -27.04 25.85 -1.90
CA ILE A 401 -26.06 25.72 -0.81
C ILE A 401 -25.53 27.11 -0.49
N SER A 402 -26.21 27.83 0.41
CA SER A 402 -25.84 29.19 0.81
C SER A 402 -24.74 29.26 1.87
N VAL A 403 -24.43 28.13 2.52
CA VAL A 403 -23.40 28.02 3.56
C VAL A 403 -22.59 26.73 3.37
N ARG A 404 -21.30 26.80 3.71
CA ARG A 404 -20.42 25.63 3.67
C ARG A 404 -20.97 24.53 4.58
N SER A 405 -21.01 23.29 4.09
CA SER A 405 -21.60 22.13 4.78
C SER A 405 -20.63 20.96 4.86
N VAL A 406 -20.75 20.16 5.91
CA VAL A 406 -20.04 18.87 6.06
C VAL A 406 -20.85 17.68 5.56
N THR A 407 -22.16 17.85 5.37
CA THR A 407 -23.08 16.78 4.91
C THR A 407 -24.14 17.38 3.96
N PRO A 408 -24.05 17.12 2.64
CA PRO A 408 -22.87 16.56 1.97
C PRO A 408 -21.67 17.52 2.07
N PRO A 409 -20.41 17.05 1.93
CA PRO A 409 -19.24 17.93 1.94
C PRO A 409 -19.35 18.98 0.84
N ALA A 410 -19.42 20.25 1.22
CA ALA A 410 -19.56 21.37 0.30
C ALA A 410 -18.86 22.60 0.90
N PHE A 411 -17.66 22.86 0.42
CA PHE A 411 -16.84 24.01 0.73
C PHE A 411 -17.21 25.21 -0.15
N PHE A 412 -17.45 24.99 -1.44
CA PHE A 412 -17.90 26.04 -2.36
C PHE A 412 -19.42 26.19 -2.31
N VAL A 413 -19.87 27.41 -2.08
CA VAL A 413 -21.29 27.77 -1.97
C VAL A 413 -21.84 28.27 -3.30
N ASP A 414 -23.15 28.39 -3.39
CA ASP A 414 -23.86 28.88 -4.56
C ASP A 414 -23.28 30.22 -5.07
N SER A 415 -23.28 30.41 -6.38
CA SER A 415 -22.67 31.53 -7.13
C SER A 415 -21.14 31.59 -7.15
N GLN A 416 -20.43 30.81 -6.33
CA GLN A 416 -18.97 30.74 -6.42
C GLN A 416 -18.54 29.98 -7.67
N ARG A 417 -17.47 30.44 -8.33
CA ARG A 417 -16.99 29.88 -9.61
C ARG A 417 -16.59 28.40 -9.53
N HIS A 418 -16.23 27.92 -8.35
CA HIS A 418 -15.86 26.52 -8.11
C HIS A 418 -17.05 25.64 -7.69
N HIS A 419 -18.26 26.19 -7.55
CA HIS A 419 -19.46 25.44 -7.19
C HIS A 419 -20.16 24.85 -8.42
N CYS A 420 -20.83 23.69 -8.27
CA CYS A 420 -21.72 23.14 -9.28
C CYS A 420 -23.04 22.66 -8.67
N ALA A 421 -24.13 23.26 -9.14
CA ALA A 421 -25.49 23.01 -8.69
C ALA A 421 -26.30 22.10 -9.64
N HIS A 422 -25.71 21.47 -10.65
CA HIS A 422 -26.46 20.67 -11.64
C HIS A 422 -26.64 19.20 -11.24
N GLN A 423 -27.87 18.73 -11.02
CA GLN A 423 -28.17 17.37 -10.52
C GLN A 423 -27.59 16.24 -11.40
N VAL A 424 -27.83 16.27 -12.72
CA VAL A 424 -27.30 15.24 -13.64
C VAL A 424 -25.78 15.12 -13.59
N VAL A 425 -25.06 16.24 -13.48
CA VAL A 425 -23.59 16.20 -13.33
C VAL A 425 -23.21 15.56 -12.00
N GLN A 426 -23.96 15.84 -10.92
CA GLN A 426 -23.75 15.31 -9.58
C GLN A 426 -24.05 13.81 -9.47
N ASP A 427 -25.04 13.32 -10.22
CA ASP A 427 -25.36 11.89 -10.30
C ASP A 427 -24.30 11.15 -11.11
N ARG A 428 -23.96 11.67 -12.30
CA ARG A 428 -22.98 11.02 -13.19
C ARG A 428 -21.60 10.91 -12.57
N ARG A 429 -21.19 11.88 -11.74
CA ARG A 429 -19.88 11.84 -11.07
C ARG A 429 -19.81 10.85 -9.90
N ALA A 430 -20.93 10.29 -9.46
CA ALA A 430 -20.94 9.30 -8.39
C ALA A 430 -19.98 8.17 -8.79
N GLU A 431 -19.10 7.76 -7.87
CA GLU A 431 -18.12 6.68 -8.05
C GLU A 431 -16.91 6.99 -8.96
N ARG A 432 -16.86 8.14 -9.64
CA ARG A 432 -15.71 8.52 -10.49
C ARG A 432 -14.94 9.75 -10.02
N CYS A 433 -15.56 10.63 -9.23
CA CYS A 433 -14.92 11.86 -8.81
C CYS A 433 -13.82 11.58 -7.76
N LEU A 434 -12.56 11.83 -8.14
CA LEU A 434 -11.39 11.56 -7.31
C LEU A 434 -11.30 12.40 -6.03
N ILE A 435 -11.98 13.55 -6.00
CA ILE A 435 -12.00 14.46 -4.85
C ILE A 435 -13.35 14.53 -4.13
N GLN A 436 -14.28 13.60 -4.43
CA GLN A 436 -15.64 13.62 -3.88
C GLN A 436 -15.69 13.63 -2.35
N ALA A 437 -14.73 12.95 -1.70
CA ALA A 437 -14.61 12.88 -0.25
C ALA A 437 -14.12 14.19 0.38
N ILE A 438 -13.33 14.98 -0.38
CA ILE A 438 -12.83 16.30 0.04
C ILE A 438 -13.95 17.33 -0.14
N ASP A 439 -14.51 17.39 -1.35
CA ASP A 439 -15.58 18.29 -1.68
C ASP A 439 -16.51 17.67 -2.73
N SER A 440 -17.78 17.57 -2.37
CA SER A 440 -18.82 16.98 -3.19
C SER A 440 -19.61 18.04 -3.96
N ARG A 441 -19.11 19.25 -4.18
CA ARG A 441 -19.81 20.25 -5.02
C ARG A 441 -18.89 20.99 -5.98
N THR A 442 -17.61 20.62 -6.03
CA THR A 442 -16.62 21.22 -6.89
C THR A 442 -17.00 21.05 -8.36
N CYS A 443 -16.93 22.15 -9.10
CA CYS A 443 -17.13 22.17 -10.54
C CYS A 443 -16.06 21.33 -11.25
N CYS A 444 -16.48 20.36 -12.06
CA CYS A 444 -15.56 19.51 -12.82
C CYS A 444 -14.66 20.32 -13.76
N GLN A 445 -15.15 21.45 -14.28
CA GLN A 445 -14.39 22.34 -15.15
C GLN A 445 -13.30 23.12 -14.41
N ALA A 446 -13.38 23.21 -13.07
CA ALA A 446 -12.40 23.87 -12.22
C ALA A 446 -11.42 22.88 -11.55
N CYS A 447 -11.46 21.60 -11.92
CA CYS A 447 -10.63 20.55 -11.33
C CYS A 447 -9.56 20.06 -12.33
N VAL A 448 -8.34 19.81 -11.86
CA VAL A 448 -7.27 19.28 -12.72
C VAL A 448 -7.56 17.85 -13.20
N PHE A 449 -8.35 17.08 -12.46
CA PHE A 449 -8.68 15.69 -12.77
C PHE A 449 -9.79 15.52 -13.81
N PHE A 450 -10.27 16.61 -14.43
CA PHE A 450 -11.35 16.58 -15.42
C PHE A 450 -11.16 15.49 -16.48
N GLU A 451 -9.97 15.37 -17.05
CA GLU A 451 -9.69 14.40 -18.12
C GLU A 451 -9.50 12.97 -17.61
N ARG A 452 -9.25 12.78 -16.30
CA ARG A 452 -9.17 11.45 -15.69
C ARG A 452 -10.53 10.94 -15.23
N CYS A 453 -11.43 11.84 -14.83
CA CYS A 453 -12.77 11.48 -14.38
C CYS A 453 -13.76 11.28 -15.55
N TRP A 454 -13.46 11.78 -16.74
CA TRP A 454 -14.38 11.78 -17.88
C TRP A 454 -13.68 11.39 -19.17
N THR A 455 -14.27 10.46 -19.93
CA THR A 455 -13.79 10.14 -21.28
C THR A 455 -14.02 11.32 -22.23
N GLN A 456 -13.37 11.34 -23.38
CA GLN A 456 -13.58 12.40 -24.37
C GLN A 456 -15.05 12.53 -24.80
N GLU A 457 -15.72 11.41 -25.05
CA GLU A 457 -17.14 11.36 -25.44
C GLU A 457 -18.04 11.93 -24.33
N GLU A 458 -17.81 11.53 -23.08
CA GLU A 458 -18.57 12.01 -21.94
C GLU A 458 -18.36 13.50 -21.70
N ARG A 459 -17.12 14.00 -21.87
CA ARG A 459 -16.80 15.42 -21.74
C ARG A 459 -17.63 16.28 -22.70
N VAL A 460 -17.79 15.84 -23.94
CA VAL A 460 -18.62 16.53 -24.94
C VAL A 460 -20.10 16.50 -24.56
N ALA A 461 -20.55 15.41 -23.91
CA ALA A 461 -21.93 15.24 -23.46
C ALA A 461 -22.26 15.98 -22.14
N LEU A 462 -21.28 16.59 -21.48
CA LEU A 462 -21.54 17.40 -20.28
C LEU A 462 -22.32 18.67 -20.66
N PRO A 463 -23.25 19.10 -19.80
CA PRO A 463 -24.08 20.28 -20.06
C PRO A 463 -23.30 21.59 -19.89
N CYS A 464 -22.11 21.56 -19.29
CA CYS A 464 -21.30 22.74 -18.95
C CYS A 464 -21.12 23.69 -20.15
N GLY A 465 -21.48 24.97 -19.99
CA GLY A 465 -21.27 26.01 -21.00
C GLY A 465 -22.31 26.04 -22.13
N ARG A 466 -23.42 25.32 -21.96
CA ARG A 466 -24.58 25.35 -22.85
C ARG A 466 -25.71 26.23 -22.31
#